data_AF-A0A976CBS0-F1
#
_entry.id   AF-A0A976CBS0-F1
#
_cell.length_a   1.000
_cell.length_b   1.000
_cell.length_c   1.000
_cell.angle_alpha   90.00
_cell.angle_beta   90.00
_cell.angle_gamma   90.00
#
_symmetry.space_group_name_H-M   'P 1'
#
loop_
_entity.id
_entity.type
_entity.pdbx_description
1 polymer ?
#
loop_
_entity_poly.entity_id
_entity_poly.type
_entity_poly.pdbx_seq_one_letter_code
_entity_poly.pdbx_strand_id
1 'polypeptide(L)'
;MKKPENPEILSNNVLKKPENPEILSNNVLKMKNCIIDLHYLPCIAYFETIQSHPKIIIDIGENYQKQTYRNRCKILTSQGEHTLSIPIIHQAIKMPLKEVKIDHQQKWQRTHWRTIVTNYAKSPFFMYYEHYFEKIFQKEYQFLYEWNLELLKTCLKILKISTEIEIADNYIENIDENTKDLRNCILAKNQQPILQKPYLQVFNTDFIANLSILDLIFCQGKLD
;
A
#
# COMPACT_ATOMS: atom_id res chain seq x y z
N MET A 1 -67.18 53.12 16.45
CA MET A 1 -67.56 51.73 16.78
C MET A 1 -66.33 51.01 17.33
N LYS A 2 -66.49 50.39 18.52
CA LYS A 2 -65.73 49.31 19.21
C LYS A 2 -64.19 49.13 19.00
N LYS A 3 -63.46 49.19 20.13
CA LYS A 3 -62.20 48.46 20.51
C LYS A 3 -62.42 46.92 20.53
N PRO A 4 -61.45 46.03 20.87
CA PRO A 4 -59.97 45.99 20.80
C PRO A 4 -59.45 44.61 20.26
N GLU A 5 -58.17 44.26 20.53
CA GLU A 5 -57.56 42.91 20.71
C GLU A 5 -56.44 42.46 19.74
N ASN A 6 -55.21 42.43 20.30
CA ASN A 6 -54.04 41.62 19.95
C ASN A 6 -54.25 40.21 20.60
N PRO A 7 -53.67 39.05 20.17
CA PRO A 7 -52.21 38.81 20.13
C PRO A 7 -51.68 37.72 19.15
N GLU A 8 -50.34 37.62 19.07
CA GLU A 8 -49.47 36.42 18.83
C GLU A 8 -49.79 35.47 17.65
N ILE A 9 -48.82 35.16 16.77
CA ILE A 9 -47.88 34.04 16.97
C ILE A 9 -46.46 34.42 16.50
N LEU A 10 -45.52 34.29 17.42
CA LEU A 10 -44.09 34.16 17.21
C LEU A 10 -43.76 32.79 16.57
N SER A 11 -42.88 32.76 15.56
CA SER A 11 -41.84 31.73 15.53
C SER A 11 -40.60 32.22 14.79
N ASN A 12 -39.55 32.36 15.60
CA ASN A 12 -38.22 32.78 15.22
C ASN A 12 -37.56 31.75 14.30
N ASN A 13 -37.16 32.16 13.09
CA ASN A 13 -36.12 31.46 12.33
C ASN A 13 -34.76 31.80 12.95
N VAL A 14 -34.42 31.08 14.02
CA VAL A 14 -33.05 31.01 14.53
C VAL A 14 -32.24 30.13 13.58
N LEU A 15 -31.22 30.73 12.98
CA LEU A 15 -30.10 30.06 12.33
C LEU A 15 -29.63 28.88 13.18
N LYS A 16 -29.96 27.65 12.77
CA LYS A 16 -29.34 26.46 13.35
C LYS A 16 -27.86 26.48 12.97
N LYS A 17 -27.01 26.62 13.98
CA LYS A 17 -25.57 26.34 13.91
C LYS A 17 -25.37 24.95 13.26
N PRO A 18 -24.32 24.75 12.46
CA PRO A 18 -23.98 23.42 11.99
C PRO A 18 -23.74 22.52 13.20
N GLU A 19 -24.42 21.38 13.19
CA GLU A 19 -24.30 20.34 14.20
C GLU A 19 -22.84 19.84 14.27
N ASN A 20 -22.45 19.51 15.50
CA ASN A 20 -21.12 19.20 15.99
C ASN A 20 -20.38 18.11 15.16
N PRO A 21 -19.08 18.24 14.83
CA PRO A 21 -18.33 17.25 14.03
C PRO A 21 -17.90 15.97 14.80
N GLU A 22 -18.51 15.64 15.94
CA GLU A 22 -18.01 14.61 16.87
C GLU A 22 -18.80 13.29 16.92
N ILE A 23 -19.61 12.96 15.90
CA ILE A 23 -20.23 11.63 15.79
C ILE A 23 -19.95 11.01 14.42
N LEU A 24 -18.67 10.78 14.14
CA LEU A 24 -18.21 9.77 13.17
C LEU A 24 -17.27 8.78 13.86
N SER A 25 -17.60 8.38 15.10
CA SER A 25 -16.97 7.23 15.73
C SER A 25 -17.73 5.96 15.36
N ASN A 26 -16.99 5.00 14.80
CA ASN A 26 -17.22 3.56 14.92
C ASN A 26 -18.41 2.92 14.17
N ASN A 27 -18.48 3.13 12.86
CA ASN A 27 -19.00 2.12 11.95
C ASN A 27 -18.07 1.97 10.74
N VAL A 28 -16.87 1.44 10.97
CA VAL A 28 -16.11 0.84 9.86
C VAL A 28 -16.87 -0.43 9.50
N LEU A 29 -17.72 -0.36 8.46
CA LEU A 29 -18.11 -1.55 7.72
C LEU A 29 -16.79 -2.22 7.30
N LYS A 30 -16.34 -3.23 8.05
CA LYS A 30 -15.22 -4.07 7.60
C LYS A 30 -15.66 -4.60 6.25
N MET A 31 -14.93 -4.20 5.21
CA MET A 31 -15.28 -4.60 3.85
C MET A 31 -15.20 -6.13 3.72
N LYS A 32 -15.79 -6.65 2.64
CA LYS A 32 -15.60 -8.02 2.16
C LYS A 32 -14.12 -8.42 2.16
N ASN A 33 -13.78 -9.70 2.06
CA ASN A 33 -12.39 -10.09 1.79
C ASN A 33 -11.94 -9.52 0.43
N CYS A 34 -10.65 -9.54 0.11
CA CYS A 34 -10.22 -9.29 -1.26
C CYS A 34 -9.16 -10.27 -1.73
N ILE A 35 -9.11 -10.46 -3.05
CA ILE A 35 -7.99 -11.09 -3.74
C ILE A 35 -7.21 -9.99 -4.46
N ILE A 36 -5.88 -9.99 -4.31
CA ILE A 36 -5.02 -8.89 -4.79
C ILE A 36 -3.64 -9.41 -5.20
N ASP A 37 -3.01 -8.70 -6.13
CA ASP A 37 -1.66 -8.99 -6.65
C ASP A 37 -0.58 -8.91 -5.56
N LEU A 38 0.43 -9.79 -5.60
CA LEU A 38 1.58 -9.67 -4.69
C LEU A 38 2.65 -8.73 -5.26
N HIS A 39 2.79 -7.55 -4.66
CA HIS A 39 3.73 -6.52 -5.11
C HIS A 39 5.08 -6.55 -4.37
N TYR A 40 6.15 -6.20 -5.08
CA TYR A 40 7.46 -5.89 -4.51
C TYR A 40 7.40 -4.51 -3.83
N LEU A 41 7.65 -4.46 -2.52
CA LEU A 41 7.64 -3.24 -1.70
C LEU A 41 6.47 -2.30 -2.09
N PRO A 42 5.21 -2.74 -1.87
CA PRO A 42 4.03 -2.13 -2.47
C PRO A 42 3.91 -0.63 -2.17
N CYS A 43 3.22 0.11 -3.03
CA CYS A 43 2.95 1.52 -2.80
C CYS A 43 1.91 1.75 -1.70
N ILE A 44 1.79 2.99 -1.24
CA ILE A 44 0.90 3.34 -0.12
C ILE A 44 -0.58 3.02 -0.41
N ALA A 45 -1.04 3.22 -1.65
CA ALA A 45 -2.38 2.83 -2.08
C ALA A 45 -2.69 1.33 -1.89
N TYR A 46 -1.68 0.48 -2.03
CA TYR A 46 -1.82 -0.95 -1.77
C TYR A 46 -2.14 -1.20 -0.29
N PHE A 47 -1.45 -0.51 0.62
CA PHE A 47 -1.68 -0.61 2.06
C PHE A 47 -3.02 -0.02 2.47
N GLU A 48 -3.42 1.13 1.92
CA GLU A 48 -4.76 1.71 2.12
C GLU A 48 -5.87 0.75 1.67
N THR A 49 -5.63 0.03 0.57
CA THR A 49 -6.56 -0.98 0.06
C THR A 49 -6.65 -2.16 1.02
N ILE A 50 -5.54 -2.81 1.36
CA ILE A 50 -5.60 -4.06 2.14
C ILE A 50 -6.01 -3.84 3.59
N GLN A 51 -5.68 -2.69 4.22
CA GLN A 51 -6.04 -2.43 5.62
C GLN A 51 -7.56 -2.32 5.84
N SER A 52 -8.31 -2.02 4.78
CA SER A 52 -9.78 -1.93 4.83
C SER A 52 -10.49 -3.29 4.73
N HIS A 53 -9.74 -4.36 4.48
CA HIS A 53 -10.22 -5.73 4.35
C HIS A 53 -9.70 -6.58 5.52
N PRO A 54 -10.55 -7.42 6.15
CA PRO A 54 -10.12 -8.28 7.25
C PRO A 54 -9.11 -9.35 6.80
N LYS A 55 -9.27 -9.85 5.57
CA LYS A 55 -8.41 -10.87 4.96
C LYS A 55 -8.13 -10.51 3.50
N ILE A 56 -6.89 -10.70 3.08
CA ILE A 56 -6.47 -10.69 1.69
C ILE A 56 -6.09 -12.10 1.24
N ILE A 57 -6.38 -12.42 -0.01
CA ILE A 57 -5.99 -13.64 -0.68
C ILE A 57 -4.94 -13.26 -1.72
N ILE A 58 -3.78 -13.88 -1.63
CA ILE A 58 -2.70 -13.77 -2.61
C ILE A 58 -2.70 -15.04 -3.46
N ASP A 59 -3.14 -14.90 -4.70
CA ASP A 59 -3.14 -15.98 -5.68
C ASP A 59 -1.76 -16.06 -6.35
N ILE A 60 -0.95 -17.04 -5.93
CA ILE A 60 0.36 -17.29 -6.53
C ILE A 60 0.26 -18.21 -7.76
N GLY A 61 -0.92 -18.73 -8.06
CA GLY A 61 -1.22 -19.45 -9.30
C GLY A 61 -1.53 -18.52 -10.48
N GLU A 62 -1.75 -17.22 -10.23
CA GLU A 62 -1.97 -16.23 -11.27
C GLU A 62 -0.80 -16.13 -12.26
N ASN A 63 -1.10 -15.71 -13.49
CA ASN A 63 -0.06 -15.46 -14.49
C ASN A 63 0.78 -14.24 -14.11
N TYR A 64 2.10 -14.41 -14.08
CA TYR A 64 3.02 -13.31 -13.85
C TYR A 64 2.97 -12.27 -14.97
N GLN A 65 2.84 -11.00 -14.57
CA GLN A 65 2.81 -9.86 -15.48
C GLN A 65 4.09 -9.03 -15.40
N LYS A 66 4.81 -8.94 -16.53
CA LYS A 66 6.05 -8.16 -16.67
C LYS A 66 5.79 -6.66 -16.52
N GLN A 67 6.79 -5.93 -16.04
CA GLN A 67 6.78 -4.46 -15.91
C GLN A 67 5.69 -3.91 -14.99
N THR A 68 5.20 -4.72 -14.05
CA THR A 68 4.22 -4.33 -13.03
C THR A 68 4.89 -4.20 -11.66
N TYR A 69 4.10 -3.84 -10.64
CA TYR A 69 4.59 -3.79 -9.26
C TYR A 69 4.97 -5.17 -8.69
N ARG A 70 4.68 -6.28 -9.38
CA ARG A 70 5.14 -7.63 -8.96
C ARG A 70 6.67 -7.71 -8.86
N ASN A 71 7.41 -6.96 -9.69
CA ASN A 71 8.87 -6.92 -9.63
C ASN A 71 9.47 -5.52 -9.68
N ARG A 72 8.66 -4.48 -9.50
CA ARG A 72 9.10 -3.08 -9.50
C ARG A 72 8.52 -2.33 -8.31
N CYS A 73 9.23 -1.35 -7.81
CA CYS A 73 8.68 -0.37 -6.87
C CYS A 73 9.29 1.00 -7.16
N LYS A 74 8.65 2.05 -6.65
CA LYS A 74 9.09 3.43 -6.80
C LYS A 74 9.53 3.95 -5.44
N ILE A 75 10.70 4.57 -5.36
CA ILE A 75 11.23 5.19 -4.15
C ILE A 75 11.59 6.65 -4.44
N LEU A 76 11.76 7.44 -3.39
CA LEU A 76 12.26 8.80 -3.53
C LEU A 76 13.79 8.82 -3.56
N THR A 77 14.33 9.69 -4.40
CA THR A 77 15.76 10.02 -4.45
C THR A 77 15.94 11.53 -4.53
N SER A 78 17.19 12.00 -4.41
CA SER A 78 17.53 13.41 -4.64
C SER A 78 17.17 13.92 -6.05
N GLN A 79 16.94 13.03 -7.02
CA GLN A 79 16.54 13.36 -8.39
C GLN A 79 15.04 13.16 -8.62
N GLY A 80 14.26 12.95 -7.55
CA GLY A 80 12.83 12.63 -7.61
C GLY A 80 12.56 11.12 -7.58
N GLU A 81 11.45 10.70 -8.19
CA GLU A 81 11.01 9.31 -8.21
C GLU A 81 12.01 8.41 -8.96
N HIS A 82 12.40 7.30 -8.34
CA HIS A 82 13.27 6.29 -8.95
C HIS A 82 12.63 4.91 -8.87
N THR A 83 12.68 4.16 -9.97
CA THR A 83 12.16 2.79 -10.03
C THR A 83 13.24 1.77 -9.74
N LEU A 84 13.05 0.96 -8.70
CA LEU A 84 13.81 -0.27 -8.46
C LEU A 84 13.14 -1.44 -9.19
N SER A 85 13.91 -2.32 -9.82
CA SER A 85 13.38 -3.46 -10.59
C SER A 85 14.15 -4.74 -10.27
N ILE A 86 13.45 -5.75 -9.75
CA ILE A 86 14.02 -7.08 -9.51
C ILE A 86 14.21 -7.78 -10.87
N PRO A 87 15.43 -8.22 -11.20
CA PRO A 87 15.68 -9.03 -12.39
C PRO A 87 15.11 -10.44 -12.19
N ILE A 88 14.48 -10.97 -13.22
CA ILE A 88 13.85 -12.29 -13.20
C ILE A 88 14.37 -13.14 -14.37
N ILE A 89 14.39 -14.45 -14.18
CA ILE A 89 14.72 -15.38 -15.27
C ILE A 89 13.55 -15.39 -16.25
N HIS A 90 13.78 -14.87 -17.45
CA HIS A 90 12.75 -14.83 -18.48
C HIS A 90 12.54 -16.20 -19.11
N GLN A 91 11.26 -16.57 -19.28
CA GLN A 91 10.85 -17.70 -20.09
C GLN A 91 9.93 -17.23 -21.22
N ALA A 92 9.85 -18.01 -22.31
CA ALA A 92 9.07 -17.70 -23.49
C ALA A 92 7.55 -17.86 -23.27
N ILE A 93 7.14 -18.62 -22.25
CA ILE A 93 5.75 -18.99 -21.97
C ILE A 93 5.24 -18.16 -20.78
N LYS A 94 3.93 -17.90 -20.73
CA LYS A 94 3.28 -17.39 -19.52
C LYS A 94 3.47 -18.40 -18.38
N MET A 95 3.91 -17.93 -17.22
CA MET A 95 4.16 -18.79 -16.06
C MET A 95 3.39 -18.25 -14.85
N PRO A 96 2.95 -19.14 -13.94
CA PRO A 96 2.33 -18.70 -12.70
C PRO A 96 3.35 -17.98 -11.80
N LEU A 97 2.89 -17.06 -10.96
CA LEU A 97 3.73 -16.26 -10.07
C LEU A 97 4.61 -17.14 -9.17
N LYS A 98 4.09 -18.28 -8.70
CA LYS A 98 4.81 -19.26 -7.88
C LYS A 98 6.06 -19.85 -8.55
N GLU A 99 6.13 -19.83 -9.87
CA GLU A 99 7.25 -20.38 -10.65
C GLU A 99 8.27 -19.31 -11.08
N VAL A 100 7.99 -18.02 -10.84
CA VAL A 100 8.88 -16.93 -11.26
C VAL A 100 10.14 -16.93 -10.41
N LYS A 101 11.28 -17.22 -11.06
CA LYS A 101 12.60 -17.20 -10.42
C LYS A 101 13.29 -15.85 -10.56
N ILE A 102 14.00 -15.46 -9.51
CA ILE A 102 14.85 -14.27 -9.51
C ILE A 102 16.16 -14.59 -10.25
N ASP A 103 16.66 -13.61 -11.03
CA ASP A 103 17.96 -13.72 -11.68
C ASP A 103 19.06 -13.10 -10.79
N HIS A 104 19.95 -13.96 -10.29
CA HIS A 104 21.06 -13.58 -9.41
C HIS A 104 22.40 -13.39 -10.14
N GLN A 105 22.42 -13.37 -11.48
CA GLN A 105 23.65 -13.04 -12.24
C GLN A 105 24.16 -11.63 -11.91
N GLN A 106 23.27 -10.74 -11.49
CA GLN A 106 23.58 -9.38 -11.06
C GLN A 106 23.38 -9.22 -9.56
N LYS A 107 24.20 -8.38 -8.93
CA LYS A 107 24.10 -8.05 -7.48
C LYS A 107 22.98 -7.02 -7.21
N TRP A 108 21.77 -7.30 -7.69
CA TRP A 108 20.63 -6.38 -7.63
C TRP A 108 20.20 -6.11 -6.18
N GLN A 109 20.19 -7.12 -5.30
CA GLN A 109 19.81 -6.95 -3.87
C GLN A 109 20.73 -5.94 -3.18
N ARG A 110 22.05 -6.11 -3.36
CA ARG A 110 23.05 -5.18 -2.84
C ARG A 110 22.87 -3.78 -3.41
N THR A 111 22.56 -3.69 -4.70
CA THR A 111 22.33 -2.40 -5.37
C THR A 111 21.09 -1.71 -4.81
N HIS A 112 19.96 -2.40 -4.74
CA HIS A 112 18.71 -1.90 -4.18
C HIS A 112 18.89 -1.46 -2.72
N TRP A 113 19.52 -2.29 -1.88
CA TRP A 113 19.76 -1.95 -0.48
C TRP A 113 20.62 -0.71 -0.33
N ARG A 114 21.72 -0.60 -1.09
CA ARG A 114 22.55 0.61 -1.09
C ARG A 114 21.78 1.84 -1.54
N THR A 115 20.92 1.72 -2.56
CA THR A 115 20.07 2.82 -3.01
C THR A 115 19.10 3.24 -1.90
N ILE A 116 18.46 2.28 -1.22
CA ILE A 116 17.55 2.57 -0.09
C ILE A 116 18.31 3.29 1.03
N VAL A 117 19.43 2.73 1.50
CA VAL A 117 20.25 3.33 2.57
C VAL A 117 20.67 4.75 2.18
N THR A 118 21.19 4.95 0.97
CA THR A 118 21.67 6.27 0.51
C THR A 118 20.58 7.33 0.55
N ASN A 119 19.34 6.95 0.22
CA ASN A 119 18.23 7.90 0.09
C ASN A 119 17.43 8.08 1.38
N TYR A 120 17.44 7.09 2.28
CA TYR A 120 16.62 7.12 3.49
C TYR A 120 17.41 7.21 4.79
N ALA A 121 18.75 7.08 4.79
CA ALA A 121 19.54 7.09 6.03
C ALA A 121 19.35 8.34 6.92
N LYS A 122 18.93 9.46 6.34
CA LYS A 122 18.67 10.72 7.07
C LYS A 122 17.20 10.88 7.50
N SER A 123 16.32 9.95 7.15
CA SER A 123 14.92 10.04 7.54
C SER A 123 14.76 9.72 9.03
N PRO A 124 13.73 10.26 9.70
CA PRO A 124 13.60 10.17 11.15
C PRO A 124 13.57 8.74 11.73
N PHE A 125 13.01 7.78 10.99
CA PHE A 125 12.78 6.42 11.49
C PHE A 125 13.65 5.35 10.82
N PHE A 126 14.58 5.73 9.94
CA PHE A 126 15.40 4.76 9.20
C PHE A 126 16.16 3.79 10.12
N MET A 127 16.98 4.32 11.04
CA MET A 127 17.78 3.52 11.98
C MET A 127 16.94 2.58 12.85
N TYR A 128 15.66 2.91 13.09
CA TYR A 128 14.77 2.07 13.87
C TYR A 128 14.28 0.84 13.08
N TYR A 129 14.05 0.98 11.77
CA TYR A 129 13.45 -0.07 10.95
C TYR A 129 14.41 -0.74 9.96
N GLU A 130 15.58 -0.16 9.68
CA GLU A 130 16.50 -0.64 8.62
C GLU A 130 16.84 -2.13 8.77
N HIS A 131 17.07 -2.59 10.00
CA HIS A 131 17.52 -3.95 10.29
C HIS A 131 16.49 -5.03 9.93
N TYR A 132 15.20 -4.68 9.87
CA TYR A 132 14.16 -5.61 9.40
C TYR A 132 14.30 -5.87 7.90
N PHE A 133 14.58 -4.81 7.13
CA PHE A 133 14.72 -4.90 5.69
C PHE A 133 16.09 -5.41 5.29
N GLU A 134 17.16 -4.98 5.95
CA GLU A 134 18.53 -5.40 5.66
C GLU A 134 18.66 -6.93 5.66
N LYS A 135 18.11 -7.60 6.68
CA LYS A 135 18.11 -9.06 6.80
C LYS A 135 17.49 -9.74 5.57
N ILE A 136 16.40 -9.18 5.05
CA ILE A 136 15.76 -9.67 3.83
C ILE A 136 16.69 -9.41 2.63
N PHE A 137 17.25 -8.20 2.50
CA PHE A 137 18.23 -7.83 1.46
C PHE A 137 19.53 -8.63 1.47
N GLN A 138 19.88 -9.29 2.57
CA GLN A 138 21.07 -10.16 2.71
C GLN A 138 20.80 -11.65 2.41
N LYS A 139 19.54 -12.08 2.41
CA LYS A 139 19.15 -13.47 2.14
C LYS A 139 18.87 -13.66 0.66
N GLU A 140 19.36 -14.74 0.06
CA GLU A 140 19.04 -15.08 -1.32
C GLU A 140 17.73 -15.89 -1.37
N TYR A 141 16.86 -15.58 -2.34
CA TYR A 141 15.58 -16.27 -2.53
C TYR A 141 15.50 -16.79 -3.95
N GLN A 142 14.98 -18.00 -4.10
CA GLN A 142 14.83 -18.61 -5.41
C GLN A 142 13.64 -18.01 -6.17
N PHE A 143 12.50 -17.84 -5.49
CA PHE A 143 11.25 -17.42 -6.11
C PHE A 143 10.83 -16.00 -5.72
N LEU A 144 10.27 -15.26 -6.69
CA LEU A 144 9.85 -13.86 -6.52
C LEU A 144 8.75 -13.70 -5.47
N TYR A 145 7.79 -14.64 -5.42
CA TYR A 145 6.66 -14.54 -4.50
C TYR A 145 7.10 -14.69 -3.04
N GLU A 146 8.07 -15.57 -2.74
CA GLU A 146 8.58 -15.76 -1.39
C GLU A 146 9.22 -14.47 -0.86
N TRP A 147 10.03 -13.82 -1.70
CA TRP A 147 10.64 -12.53 -1.42
C TRP A 147 9.60 -11.45 -1.12
N ASN A 148 8.64 -11.27 -2.04
CA ASN A 148 7.62 -10.23 -1.91
C ASN A 148 6.73 -10.48 -0.69
N LEU A 149 6.41 -11.75 -0.38
CA LEU A 149 5.59 -12.12 0.75
C LEU A 149 6.30 -11.81 2.09
N GLU A 150 7.60 -12.10 2.20
CA GLU A 150 8.38 -11.77 3.42
C GLU A 150 8.46 -10.26 3.64
N LEU A 151 8.64 -9.47 2.57
CA LEU A 151 8.59 -8.01 2.63
C LEU A 151 7.21 -7.48 3.05
N LEU A 152 6.14 -7.97 2.43
CA LEU A 152 4.77 -7.57 2.75
C LEU A 152 4.45 -7.83 4.23
N LYS A 153 4.75 -9.04 4.72
CA LYS A 153 4.55 -9.41 6.14
C LYS A 153 5.34 -8.51 7.08
N THR A 154 6.58 -8.18 6.72
CA THR A 154 7.42 -7.25 7.49
C THR A 154 6.80 -5.86 7.57
N CYS A 155 6.31 -5.32 6.44
CA CYS A 155 5.66 -4.02 6.41
C CYS A 155 4.37 -4.00 7.23
N LEU A 156 3.53 -5.02 7.11
CA LEU A 156 2.29 -5.16 7.90
C LEU A 156 2.58 -5.19 9.40
N LYS A 157 3.62 -5.91 9.82
CA LYS A 157 4.04 -5.98 11.22
C LYS A 157 4.50 -4.62 11.74
N ILE A 158 5.33 -3.89 10.98
CA ILE A 158 5.82 -2.56 11.34
C ILE A 158 4.66 -1.57 11.48
N LEU A 159 3.72 -1.59 10.54
CA LEU A 159 2.57 -0.71 10.50
C LEU A 159 1.41 -1.14 11.42
N LYS A 160 1.54 -2.29 12.11
CA LYS A 160 0.51 -2.90 12.96
C LYS A 160 -0.83 -3.11 12.26
N ILE A 161 -0.79 -3.42 10.96
CA ILE A 161 -1.98 -3.74 10.18
C ILE A 161 -2.33 -5.21 10.45
N SER A 162 -3.55 -5.46 10.90
CA SER A 162 -4.03 -6.78 11.35
C SER A 162 -4.69 -7.61 10.25
N THR A 163 -4.57 -7.22 8.98
CA THR A 163 -5.14 -7.95 7.85
C THR A 163 -4.50 -9.34 7.73
N GLU A 164 -5.36 -10.37 7.69
CA GLU A 164 -4.92 -11.74 7.50
C GLU A 164 -4.48 -11.97 6.05
N ILE A 165 -3.42 -12.77 5.84
CA ILE A 165 -2.95 -13.14 4.50
C ILE A 165 -3.20 -14.63 4.29
N GLU A 166 -4.03 -14.95 3.32
CA GLU A 166 -4.22 -16.30 2.79
C GLU A 166 -3.46 -16.43 1.47
N ILE A 167 -2.77 -17.56 1.26
CA ILE A 167 -2.07 -17.86 0.01
C ILE A 167 -2.85 -18.94 -0.73
N ALA A 168 -3.17 -18.68 -1.99
CA ALA A 168 -3.77 -19.66 -2.88
C ALA A 168 -2.72 -20.17 -3.87
N ASP A 169 -2.40 -21.47 -3.79
CA ASP A 169 -1.36 -22.11 -4.63
C ASP A 169 -1.77 -22.24 -6.10
N ASN A 170 -3.08 -22.32 -6.38
CA ASN A 170 -3.63 -22.48 -7.72
C ASN A 170 -4.49 -21.28 -8.08
N TYR A 171 -4.56 -20.99 -9.37
CA TYR A 171 -5.32 -19.86 -9.89
C TYR A 171 -6.78 -19.92 -9.46
N ILE A 172 -7.27 -18.83 -8.89
CA ILE A 172 -8.68 -18.68 -8.52
C ILE A 172 -9.41 -18.02 -9.68
N GLU A 173 -10.20 -18.83 -10.39
CA GLU A 173 -11.06 -18.35 -11.48
C GLU A 173 -12.36 -17.74 -10.94
N ASN A 174 -13.03 -18.43 -10.02
CA ASN A 174 -14.32 -18.02 -9.46
C ASN A 174 -14.15 -17.44 -8.07
N ILE A 175 -14.53 -16.18 -7.92
CA ILE A 175 -14.44 -15.44 -6.67
C ILE A 175 -15.80 -15.47 -5.99
N ASP A 176 -15.83 -15.79 -4.71
CA ASP A 176 -17.06 -15.83 -3.94
C ASP A 176 -17.65 -14.42 -3.75
N GLU A 177 -18.96 -14.33 -3.51
CA GLU A 177 -19.63 -13.04 -3.38
C GLU A 177 -19.11 -12.19 -2.22
N ASN A 178 -18.44 -12.77 -1.22
CA ASN A 178 -17.84 -12.08 -0.08
C ASN A 178 -16.37 -11.73 -0.29
N THR A 179 -15.85 -11.87 -1.51
CA THR A 179 -14.50 -11.49 -1.89
C THR A 179 -14.52 -10.52 -3.07
N LYS A 180 -13.80 -9.41 -2.96
CA LYS A 180 -13.62 -8.44 -4.04
C LYS A 180 -12.39 -8.79 -4.86
N ASP A 181 -12.53 -8.87 -6.19
CA ASP A 181 -11.36 -8.97 -7.09
C ASP A 181 -10.71 -7.60 -7.23
N LEU A 182 -9.46 -7.48 -6.76
CA LEU A 182 -8.64 -6.29 -6.87
C LEU A 182 -7.33 -6.57 -7.63
N ARG A 183 -7.21 -7.75 -8.26
CA ARG A 183 -6.06 -8.07 -9.10
C ARG A 183 -5.96 -7.07 -10.24
N ASN A 184 -4.75 -6.58 -10.52
CA ASN A 184 -4.43 -5.61 -11.55
C ASN A 184 -5.14 -4.24 -11.43
N CYS A 185 -5.72 -3.90 -10.27
CA CYS A 185 -6.30 -2.59 -10.04
C CYS A 185 -5.27 -1.51 -9.67
N ILE A 186 -4.15 -1.90 -9.05
CA ILE A 186 -3.09 -0.98 -8.62
C ILE A 186 -1.91 -1.12 -9.59
N LEU A 187 -1.86 -0.21 -10.57
CA LEU A 187 -0.92 -0.28 -11.68
C LEU A 187 0.21 0.73 -11.54
N ALA A 188 1.41 0.33 -11.98
CA ALA A 188 2.59 1.20 -12.01
C ALA A 188 2.50 2.32 -13.06
N LYS A 189 1.65 2.11 -14.08
CA LYS A 189 1.28 3.08 -15.10
C LYS A 189 -0.17 3.51 -14.85
N ASN A 190 -0.50 4.77 -15.16
CA ASN A 190 -1.87 5.31 -15.04
C ASN A 190 -2.41 5.30 -13.59
N GLN A 191 -1.61 5.79 -12.64
CA GLN A 191 -2.10 6.04 -11.29
C GLN A 191 -3.25 7.05 -11.36
N GLN A 192 -4.44 6.64 -10.93
CA GLN A 192 -5.48 7.61 -10.61
C GLN A 192 -4.97 8.47 -9.45
N PRO A 193 -5.27 9.78 -9.40
CA PRO A 193 -4.90 10.61 -8.28
C PRO A 193 -5.61 10.07 -7.04
N ILE A 194 -4.87 9.33 -6.22
CA ILE A 194 -5.33 8.90 -4.91
C ILE A 194 -5.13 10.10 -4.00
N LEU A 195 -6.17 10.43 -3.25
CA LEU A 195 -6.13 11.51 -2.28
C LEU A 195 -5.32 11.04 -1.07
N GLN A 196 -4.00 11.02 -1.23
CA GLN A 196 -3.08 10.60 -0.18
C GLN A 196 -2.71 11.82 0.67
N LYS A 197 -2.84 11.69 2.00
CA LYS A 197 -2.42 12.74 2.93
C LYS A 197 -0.91 12.99 2.81
N PRO A 198 -0.47 14.22 2.48
CA PRO A 198 0.96 14.55 2.41
C PRO A 198 1.66 14.38 3.75
N TYR A 199 2.92 13.99 3.70
CA TYR A 199 3.83 13.94 4.84
C TYR A 199 5.22 14.43 4.43
N LEU A 200 6.08 14.72 5.41
CA LEU A 200 7.43 15.21 5.14
C LEU A 200 8.31 14.08 4.58
N GLN A 201 8.81 14.29 3.37
CA GLN A 201 9.72 13.37 2.67
C GLN A 201 11.18 13.89 2.74
N VAL A 202 12.16 13.01 2.49
CA VAL A 202 13.59 13.32 2.76
C VAL A 202 14.16 14.46 1.91
N PHE A 203 13.80 14.55 0.62
CA PHE A 203 14.49 15.44 -0.34
C PHE A 203 13.64 16.58 -0.91
N ASN A 204 12.32 16.43 -0.95
CA ASN A 204 11.47 17.34 -1.72
C ASN A 204 10.70 18.33 -0.85
N THR A 205 10.52 19.55 -1.39
CA THR A 205 9.50 20.48 -0.91
C THR A 205 8.10 20.04 -1.32
N ASP A 206 7.98 19.43 -2.50
CA ASP A 206 6.72 18.94 -3.04
C ASP A 206 6.53 17.45 -2.76
N PHE A 207 5.35 17.13 -2.24
CA PHE A 207 4.99 15.76 -1.90
C PHE A 207 4.82 14.88 -3.15
N ILE A 208 5.53 13.75 -3.19
CA ILE A 208 5.33 12.71 -4.21
C ILE A 208 4.46 11.59 -3.63
N ALA A 209 3.24 11.49 -4.13
CA ALA A 209 2.30 10.45 -3.75
C ALA A 209 2.70 9.07 -4.28
N ASN A 210 2.19 8.04 -3.60
CA ASN A 210 2.15 6.65 -4.05
C ASN A 210 3.52 6.01 -4.37
N LEU A 211 4.54 6.48 -3.66
CA LEU A 211 5.82 5.78 -3.51
C LEU A 211 5.62 4.46 -2.76
N SER A 212 6.66 3.63 -2.78
CA SER A 212 6.78 2.45 -1.93
C SER A 212 6.52 2.79 -0.48
N ILE A 213 5.87 1.87 0.23
CA ILE A 213 5.59 1.98 1.66
C ILE A 213 6.84 2.23 2.52
N LEU A 214 8.04 1.89 2.03
CA LEU A 214 9.29 2.23 2.71
C LEU A 214 9.43 3.72 2.98
N ASP A 215 9.02 4.56 2.03
CA ASP A 215 9.09 6.01 2.16
C ASP A 215 8.31 6.49 3.39
N LEU A 216 7.07 6.00 3.52
CA LEU A 216 6.22 6.28 4.68
C LEU A 216 6.81 5.71 5.98
N ILE A 217 7.21 4.44 5.99
CA ILE A 217 7.77 3.78 7.18
C ILE A 217 9.00 4.53 7.69
N PHE A 218 9.89 4.94 6.79
CA PHE A 218 11.12 5.63 7.16
C PHE A 218 10.90 7.10 7.51
N CYS A 219 9.86 7.76 6.98
CA CYS A 219 9.58 9.18 7.25
C CYS A 219 8.61 9.41 8.42
N GLN A 220 7.66 8.52 8.66
CA GLN A 220 6.58 8.66 9.65
C GLN A 220 6.58 7.56 10.72
N GLY A 221 7.21 6.41 10.44
CA GLY A 221 7.24 5.29 11.36
C GLY A 221 5.91 4.53 11.40
N LYS A 222 5.47 4.14 12.61
CA LYS A 222 4.15 3.52 12.81
C LYS A 222 3.06 4.56 12.56
N LEU A 223 1.94 4.12 12.01
CA LEU A 223 0.74 4.94 11.94
C LEU A 223 0.07 4.89 13.32
N ASP A 224 0.05 6.04 14.00
CA ASP A 224 -0.64 6.24 15.29
C ASP A 224 -2.11 6.65 15.08
#